data_AF-A0A9Q3GNK4-F1
#
_entry.id   AF-A0A9Q3GNK4-F1
#
_cell.length_a   1.000
_cell.length_b   1.000
_cell.length_c   1.000
_cell.angle_alpha   90.00
_cell.angle_beta   90.00
_cell.angle_gamma   90.00
#
_symmetry.space_group_name_H-M   'P 1'
#
loop_
_entity.id
_entity.type
_entity.pdbx_description
1 polymer ?
#
loop_
_entity_poly.entity_id
_entity_poly.type
_entity_poly.pdbx_seq_one_letter_code
_entity_poly.pdbx_strand_id
1 'polypeptide(L)'
;MCRRACDTAAKCIAEAKDYNKHRWDKSHMEPDFKEGDQLVERNAVEVKLTEEYSRKHPVFPVSLIKPYFQTEEDKFPSRRKNPTPPEIVEVEDSPGTVKKIIKSRKIRLNGKDQRQ
;
A
#
# COMPACT_ATOMS: atom_id res chain seq x y z
N MET A 1 38.63 25.10 19.97
CA MET A 1 37.58 24.16 19.54
C MET A 1 36.21 24.71 19.92
N CYS A 2 35.32 24.90 18.93
CA CYS A 2 34.09 25.69 19.03
C CYS A 2 32.96 25.01 19.84
N ARG A 3 32.97 25.14 21.18
CA ARG A 3 31.91 24.61 22.06
C ARG A 3 30.51 25.15 21.72
N ARG A 4 30.40 26.46 21.43
CA ARG A 4 29.13 27.10 21.05
C ARG A 4 28.46 26.45 19.84
N ALA A 5 29.25 25.99 18.86
CA ALA A 5 28.70 25.34 17.67
C ALA A 5 28.10 23.97 18.01
N CYS A 6 28.77 23.19 18.87
CA CYS A 6 28.27 21.91 19.35
C CYS A 6 27.01 22.08 20.21
N ASP A 7 27.00 23.08 21.09
CA ASP A 7 25.86 23.36 21.98
C ASP A 7 24.61 23.78 21.17
N THR A 8 24.79 24.62 20.15
CA THR A 8 23.69 25.01 19.25
C THR A 8 23.19 23.82 18.44
N ALA A 9 24.09 22.98 17.91
CA ALA A 9 23.69 21.79 17.18
C ALA A 9 22.90 20.81 18.06
N ALA A 10 23.32 20.61 19.32
CA ALA A 10 22.60 19.76 20.27
C ALA A 10 21.19 20.29 20.57
N LYS A 11 21.03 21.61 20.74
CA LYS A 11 19.72 22.25 20.93
C LYS A 11 18.81 22.07 19.72
N CYS A 12 19.32 22.31 18.50
CA CYS A 12 18.54 22.10 17.28
C CYS A 12 18.02 20.65 17.16
N ILE A 13 18.83 19.66 17.53
CA ILE A 13 18.43 18.25 17.49
C ILE A 13 17.36 17.96 18.55
N ALA A 14 17.49 18.51 19.76
CA ALA A 14 16.50 18.34 20.82
C ALA A 14 15.15 18.97 20.45
N GLU A 15 15.18 20.23 19.99
CA GLU A 15 13.97 20.95 19.54
C GLU A 15 13.27 20.26 18.38
N ALA A 16 14.03 19.70 17.42
CA ALA A 16 13.46 18.94 16.31
C ALA A 16 12.78 17.64 16.79
N LYS A 17 13.38 16.93 17.76
CA LYS A 17 12.77 15.74 18.37
C LYS A 17 11.49 16.09 19.13
N ASP A 18 11.52 17.16 19.92
CA ASP A 18 10.38 17.62 20.70
C ASP A 18 9.23 18.10 19.80
N TYR A 19 9.54 18.84 18.73
CA TYR A 19 8.57 19.24 17.72
C TYR A 19 7.90 18.02 17.06
N ASN A 20 8.70 17.03 16.66
CA ASN A 20 8.18 15.82 16.03
C ASN A 20 7.30 15.02 17.00
N LYS A 21 7.74 14.84 18.25
CA LYS A 21 6.97 14.17 19.29
C LYS A 21 5.64 14.88 19.55
N HIS A 22 5.65 16.19 19.78
CA HIS A 22 4.43 16.95 20.07
C HIS A 22 3.44 16.93 18.89
N ARG A 23 3.95 17.02 17.65
CA ARG A 23 3.14 16.88 16.44
C ARG A 23 2.56 15.47 16.30
N TRP A 24 3.37 14.45 16.56
CA TRP A 24 2.96 13.05 16.52
C TRP A 24 1.84 12.80 17.55
N ASP A 25 2.07 13.12 18.81
CA ASP A 25 1.11 12.93 19.91
C ASP A 25 -0.22 13.68 19.66
N LYS A 26 -0.16 14.87 19.05
CA LYS A 26 -1.38 15.64 18.71
C LYS A 26 -2.17 15.05 17.55
N SER A 27 -1.49 14.40 16.60
CA SER A 27 -2.11 13.85 15.39
C SER A 27 -2.45 12.37 15.50
N HIS A 28 -1.83 11.66 16.43
CA HIS A 28 -2.01 10.25 16.65
C HIS A 28 -3.13 10.05 17.68
N MET A 29 -4.25 9.53 17.24
CA MET A 29 -5.25 8.96 18.14
C MET A 29 -4.90 7.51 18.41
N GLU A 30 -4.87 7.13 19.68
CA GLU A 30 -4.86 5.71 20.04
C GLU A 30 -6.11 5.04 19.44
N PRO A 31 -5.97 3.87 18.82
CA PRO A 31 -7.12 3.17 18.27
C PRO A 31 -8.07 2.76 19.39
N ASP A 32 -9.36 3.00 19.19
CA ASP A 32 -10.41 2.60 20.13
C ASP A 32 -10.81 1.14 19.85
N PHE A 33 -10.09 0.19 20.47
CA PHE A 33 -10.36 -1.24 20.34
C PHE A 33 -11.56 -1.63 21.20
N LYS A 34 -12.55 -2.33 20.63
CA LYS A 34 -13.75 -2.79 21.34
C LYS A 34 -13.61 -4.27 21.73
N GLU A 35 -14.25 -4.65 22.83
CA GLU A 35 -14.34 -6.05 23.27
C GLU A 35 -14.99 -6.91 22.16
N GLY A 36 -14.18 -7.77 21.53
CA GLY A 36 -14.58 -8.57 20.36
C GLY A 36 -13.49 -8.67 19.27
N ASP A 37 -12.52 -7.75 19.26
CA ASP A 37 -11.33 -7.87 18.41
C ASP A 37 -10.36 -8.91 18.98
N GLN A 38 -10.04 -9.94 18.19
CA GLN A 38 -9.18 -11.04 18.62
C GLN A 38 -7.70 -10.61 18.58
N LEU A 39 -7.24 -10.03 19.68
CA LEU A 39 -5.83 -9.71 19.93
C LEU A 39 -5.11 -11.02 20.33
N VAL A 40 -4.17 -11.49 19.50
CA VAL A 40 -3.53 -12.79 19.71
C VAL A 40 -2.43 -12.73 20.77
N GLU A 41 -1.73 -11.61 20.88
CA GLU A 41 -0.86 -11.25 22.01
C GLU A 41 -0.77 -9.72 22.10
N ARG A 42 -0.31 -9.16 23.24
CA ARG A 42 -0.37 -7.75 23.68
C ARG A 42 -0.29 -6.62 22.62
N ASN A 43 0.32 -6.84 21.44
CA ASN A 43 0.48 -5.86 20.37
C ASN A 43 0.28 -6.45 18.94
N ALA A 44 -0.49 -7.53 18.78
CA ALA A 44 -0.72 -8.16 17.48
C ALA A 44 -2.19 -8.60 17.30
N VAL A 45 -2.74 -8.33 16.11
CA VAL A 45 -4.12 -8.65 15.72
C VAL A 45 -4.10 -9.76 14.68
N GLU A 46 -4.97 -10.74 14.84
CA GLU A 46 -5.22 -11.75 13.83
C GLU A 46 -6.35 -11.30 12.90
N VAL A 47 -6.06 -11.29 11.60
CA VAL A 47 -6.99 -10.91 10.55
C VAL A 47 -7.54 -12.17 9.91
N LYS A 48 -8.87 -12.28 9.86
CA LYS A 48 -9.56 -13.34 9.11
C LYS A 48 -9.39 -13.08 7.62
N LEU A 49 -8.45 -13.79 7.00
CA LEU A 49 -8.20 -13.73 5.57
C LEU A 49 -9.12 -14.68 4.81
N THR A 50 -9.52 -14.31 3.58
CA THR A 50 -10.26 -15.20 2.68
C THR A 50 -9.35 -16.33 2.18
N GLU A 51 -9.95 -17.39 1.62
CA GLU A 51 -9.25 -18.62 1.20
C GLU A 51 -8.07 -18.35 0.24
N GLU A 52 -8.22 -17.36 -0.64
CA GLU A 52 -7.19 -16.91 -1.59
C GLU A 52 -5.90 -16.41 -0.90
N TYR A 53 -6.01 -15.91 0.33
CA TYR A 53 -4.90 -15.36 1.12
C TYR A 53 -4.50 -16.23 2.30
N SER A 54 -5.02 -17.46 2.39
CA SER A 54 -4.69 -18.44 3.43
C SER A 54 -3.19 -18.75 3.56
N ARG A 55 -2.42 -18.55 2.48
CA ARG A 55 -0.96 -18.74 2.46
C ARG A 55 -0.17 -17.57 3.07
N LYS A 56 -0.82 -16.46 3.41
CA LYS A 56 -0.18 -15.29 4.03
C LYS A 56 -0.29 -15.39 5.55
N HIS A 57 0.63 -14.72 6.26
CA HIS A 57 0.58 -14.66 7.72
C HIS A 57 -0.67 -13.87 8.16
N PRO A 58 -1.56 -14.46 8.98
CA PRO A 58 -2.79 -13.80 9.39
C PRO A 58 -2.56 -12.82 10.57
N VAL A 59 -1.39 -12.84 11.22
CA VAL A 59 -1.10 -12.03 12.41
C VAL A 59 -0.26 -10.81 12.05
N PHE A 60 -0.74 -9.62 12.43
CA PHE A 60 -0.09 -8.34 12.14
C PHE A 60 0.16 -7.53 13.42
N PRO A 61 1.30 -6.82 13.54
CA PRO A 61 1.51 -5.85 14.61
C PRO A 61 0.50 -4.70 14.58
N VAL A 62 -0.01 -4.29 15.74
CA VAL A 62 -0.99 -3.16 15.86
C VAL A 62 -0.46 -1.84 15.29
N SER A 63 0.86 -1.64 15.29
CA SER A 63 1.51 -0.44 14.73
C SER A 63 1.37 -0.32 13.21
N LEU A 64 1.12 -1.43 12.52
CA LEU A 64 0.91 -1.45 11.07
C LEU A 64 -0.56 -1.29 10.69
N ILE A 65 -1.47 -1.38 11.65
CA ILE A 65 -2.90 -1.34 11.41
C ILE A 65 -3.36 0.12 11.40
N LYS A 66 -4.04 0.50 10.33
CA LYS A 66 -4.73 1.79 10.22
C LYS A 66 -6.23 1.55 10.20
N PRO A 67 -7.01 2.18 11.10
CA PRO A 67 -8.46 2.15 11.01
C PRO A 67 -8.91 2.63 9.64
N TYR A 68 -9.72 1.83 8.96
CA TYR A 68 -10.34 2.23 7.71
C TYR A 68 -11.63 2.99 8.02
N PHE A 69 -11.73 4.22 7.54
CA PHE A 69 -12.95 5.01 7.59
C PHE A 69 -13.56 5.06 6.20
N GLN A 70 -14.87 4.85 6.09
CA GLN A 70 -15.57 5.11 4.83
C GLN A 70 -15.39 6.57 4.43
N THR A 71 -15.29 6.79 3.13
CA THR A 71 -15.11 8.14 2.59
C THR A 71 -16.44 8.88 2.64
N GLU A 72 -16.59 9.80 3.59
CA GLU A 72 -17.71 10.74 3.63
C GLU A 72 -17.55 11.81 2.55
N GLU A 73 -18.50 11.87 1.61
CA GLU A 73 -18.47 12.83 0.50
C GLU A 73 -18.60 14.28 0.99
N ASP A 74 -19.43 14.51 2.01
CA ASP A 74 -19.68 15.83 2.60
C ASP A 74 -18.42 16.44 3.23
N LYS A 75 -17.54 15.61 3.78
CA LYS A 75 -16.31 16.04 4.43
C LYS A 75 -15.19 16.34 3.43
N PHE A 76 -15.24 15.77 2.22
CA PHE A 76 -14.21 15.90 1.20
C PHE A 76 -14.79 16.09 -0.21
N PRO A 77 -15.49 17.23 -0.46
CA PRO A 77 -16.22 17.45 -1.72
C PRO A 77 -15.31 17.55 -2.95
N SER A 78 -14.04 17.92 -2.78
CA SER A 78 -13.07 18.05 -3.88
C SER A 78 -12.31 16.75 -4.21
N ARG A 79 -12.64 15.64 -3.55
CA ARG A 79 -11.96 14.36 -3.79
C ARG A 79 -12.39 13.81 -5.15
N ARG A 80 -11.42 13.56 -6.04
CA ARG A 80 -11.70 12.88 -7.32
C ARG A 80 -12.13 11.44 -7.04
N LYS A 81 -13.33 11.06 -7.46
CA LYS A 81 -13.76 9.65 -7.45
C LYS A 81 -12.92 8.91 -8.49
N ASN A 82 -12.29 7.80 -8.10
CA ASN A 82 -11.64 6.94 -9.08
C ASN A 82 -12.70 6.47 -10.07
N PRO A 83 -12.38 6.43 -11.38
CA PRO A 83 -13.31 5.87 -12.35
C PRO A 83 -13.65 4.44 -11.91
N THR A 84 -14.94 4.11 -11.92
CA THR A 84 -15.39 2.74 -11.67
C THR A 84 -14.62 1.82 -12.63
N PRO A 85 -14.01 0.72 -12.12
CA PRO A 85 -13.39 -0.26 -13.01
C PRO A 85 -14.38 -0.68 -14.09
N PRO A 86 -13.94 -0.83 -15.35
CA PRO A 86 -14.83 -1.32 -16.39
C PRO A 86 -15.43 -2.66 -15.95
N GLU A 87 -16.72 -2.81 -16.16
CA GLU A 87 -17.42 -4.08 -15.93
C GLU A 87 -16.69 -5.16 -16.72
N ILE A 88 -16.26 -6.22 -16.03
CA ILE A 88 -15.61 -7.36 -16.66
C ILE A 88 -16.72 -8.04 -17.46
N VAL A 89 -16.78 -7.75 -18.74
CA VAL A 89 -17.63 -8.49 -19.67
C VAL A 89 -17.12 -9.92 -19.63
N GLU A 90 -17.96 -10.86 -19.17
CA GLU A 90 -17.70 -12.28 -19.35
C GLU A 90 -17.53 -12.49 -20.85
N VAL A 91 -16.28 -12.72 -21.27
CA VAL A 91 -15.97 -13.00 -22.66
C VAL A 91 -16.53 -14.38 -22.91
N GLU A 92 -17.73 -14.43 -23.48
CA GLU A 92 -18.26 -15.63 -24.13
C GLU A 92 -17.11 -16.27 -24.92
N ASP A 93 -16.82 -17.55 -24.63
CA ASP A 93 -15.80 -18.38 -25.25
C ASP A 93 -16.14 -18.65 -26.73
N SER A 94 -16.34 -17.58 -27.50
CA SER A 94 -16.48 -17.63 -28.93
C SER A 94 -15.12 -18.04 -29.50
N PRO A 95 -15.07 -19.03 -30.40
CA PRO A 95 -13.82 -19.45 -31.02
C PRO A 95 -13.24 -18.25 -31.78
N GLY A 96 -12.16 -17.68 -31.24
CA GLY A 96 -11.55 -16.48 -31.80
C GLY A 96 -11.08 -16.71 -33.24
N THR A 97 -11.48 -15.81 -34.15
CA THR A 97 -11.02 -15.85 -35.54
C THR A 97 -9.57 -15.39 -35.64
N VAL A 98 -8.67 -16.29 -36.07
CA VAL A 98 -7.25 -15.99 -36.27
C VAL A 98 -7.08 -14.95 -37.38
N LYS A 99 -6.66 -13.73 -37.03
CA LYS A 99 -6.43 -12.66 -38.03
C LYS A 99 -5.20 -12.91 -38.90
N LYS A 100 -4.13 -13.50 -38.35
CA LYS A 100 -2.88 -13.75 -39.08
C LYS A 100 -2.03 -14.81 -38.40
N ILE A 101 -1.58 -15.80 -39.17
CA ILE A 101 -0.58 -16.78 -38.74
C ILE A 101 0.78 -16.36 -39.30
N ILE A 102 1.76 -16.11 -38.43
CA ILE A 102 3.13 -15.83 -38.83
C ILE A 102 3.85 -17.17 -39.03
N LYS A 103 4.21 -17.50 -40.27
CA LYS A 103 4.78 -18.81 -40.65
C LYS A 103 6.27 -18.97 -40.32
N SER A 104 7.00 -17.87 -40.19
CA SER A 104 8.45 -17.87 -39.96
C SER A 104 8.83 -17.00 -38.78
N ARG A 105 9.76 -17.49 -37.96
CA ARG A 105 10.24 -16.76 -36.79
C ARG A 105 11.31 -15.79 -37.25
N LYS A 106 11.15 -14.50 -36.91
CA LYS A 106 12.20 -13.50 -37.14
C LYS A 106 13.22 -13.59 -36.01
N ILE A 107 14.48 -13.87 -36.34
CA ILE A 107 15.60 -14.05 -35.41
C ILE A 107 16.69 -13.04 -35.76
N ARG A 108 17.30 -12.41 -34.74
CA ARG A 108 18.49 -11.59 -34.93
C ARG A 108 19.75 -12.45 -34.85
N LEU A 109 20.48 -12.53 -35.96
CA LEU A 109 21.79 -13.18 -36.04
C LEU A 109 22.79 -12.16 -36.60
N ASN A 110 23.93 -11.99 -35.94
CA ASN A 110 25.02 -11.09 -36.37
C ASN A 110 24.56 -9.67 -36.73
N GLY A 111 23.70 -9.09 -35.88
CA GLY A 111 23.18 -7.73 -36.05
C GLY A 111 22.19 -7.56 -37.20
N LYS A 112 21.81 -8.65 -37.89
CA LYS A 112 20.81 -8.62 -38.98
C LYS A 112 19.60 -9.46 -38.61
N ASP A 113 18.44 -8.93 -38.97
CA ASP A 113 17.17 -9.62 -38.81
C ASP A 113 16.99 -10.65 -39.94
N GLN A 114 17.03 -11.94 -39.62
CA GLN A 114 16.76 -13.03 -40.55
C GLN A 114 15.42 -13.69 -40.21
N ARG A 115 14.68 -14.17 -41.23
CA ARG A 115 13.47 -14.98 -41.03
C ARG A 115 13.85 -16.45 -41.21
N GLN A 116 13.65 -17.26 -40.19
CA GLN A 116 13.80 -18.71 -40.20
C GLN A 116 12.46 -19.36 -40.53
#